data_AF-A0A453B483-F1
#
_entry.id   AF-A0A453B483-F1
#
_cell.length_a   1.000
_cell.length_b   1.000
_cell.length_c   1.000
_cell.angle_alpha   90.00
_cell.angle_beta   90.00
_cell.angle_gamma   90.00
#
_symmetry.space_group_name_H-M   'P 1'
#
loop_
_entity.id
_entity.type
_entity.pdbx_description
1 polymer ?
#
loop_
_entity_poly.entity_id
_entity_poly.type
_entity_poly.pdbx_seq_one_letter_code
_entity_poly.pdbx_strand_id
1 'polypeptide(L)'
;RRCISWIDVALVANDVFVPLLFDIALSPASAAPLAAAAVGCLSAVAAKRMDARAKVALLRSLLSAQQGLGSPDSGLKMASLVTTYAVEALACYRKLGPSDADGAAALEMLEEVLPAVFSAAESCYEEDVDSGSVLEFLAGYVSTMKAPSEKQLGHLGRILEVVRQQMTYDPVYRVHLDVLDKIGKEEEDMMAEQRKDLVALFRNICRVAPAATQQFIKGLIVTALSSAEATVEDVEVTLTLLYRLGEAVSEEEIRTGSGLLGELVPMLLSARFSCHSHRLVALVYLETVTRYIKFMQENVQYVPHLLAAFLDERGIHHQNSHVSRRAGYLFMKAVKLLKAKLVPYLDTILQSLEDVLGQFTSMDWANKAAKLSSSEDGSQIFEAVGLLIGIEEVSPEKQVQCLTALLNPLCHQVIVSLLSNMIALIL
;
A
#
# COMPACT_ATOMS: atom_id res chain seq x y z
N ARG A 1 7.48 -11.05 37.29
CA ARG A 1 6.74 -10.00 36.53
C ARG A 1 5.87 -9.10 37.42
N ARG A 2 4.76 -9.58 38.03
CA ARG A 2 3.75 -8.72 38.72
C ARG A 2 4.29 -7.84 39.86
N CYS A 3 5.36 -8.27 40.54
CA CYS A 3 5.92 -7.50 41.66
C CYS A 3 6.84 -6.34 41.20
N ILE A 4 7.41 -6.45 39.99
CA ILE A 4 8.43 -5.52 39.50
C ILE A 4 7.88 -4.09 39.39
N SER A 5 6.58 -3.91 39.15
CA SER A 5 5.95 -2.60 39.04
C SER A 5 6.00 -1.78 40.33
N TRP A 6 5.99 -2.41 41.51
CA TRP A 6 5.89 -1.71 42.81
C TRP A 6 7.07 -1.95 43.77
N ILE A 7 7.89 -2.99 43.57
CA ILE A 7 9.13 -3.17 44.36
C ILE A 7 10.26 -2.26 43.88
N ASP A 8 11.30 -2.10 44.69
CA ASP A 8 12.57 -1.51 44.26
C ASP A 8 13.18 -2.37 43.14
N VAL A 9 13.51 -1.72 42.02
CA VAL A 9 14.06 -2.39 40.83
C VAL A 9 15.42 -3.02 41.12
N ALA A 10 16.23 -2.46 42.03
CA ALA A 10 17.56 -2.98 42.35
C ALA A 10 17.52 -4.39 42.96
N LEU A 11 16.39 -4.78 43.56
CA LEU A 11 16.20 -6.13 44.10
C LEU A 11 16.11 -7.20 43.00
N VAL A 12 15.80 -6.81 41.76
CA VAL A 12 15.63 -7.71 40.61
C VAL A 12 16.62 -7.41 39.49
N ALA A 13 16.92 -6.14 39.23
CA ALA A 13 17.90 -5.69 38.24
C ALA A 13 19.30 -5.65 38.85
N ASN A 14 19.87 -6.82 39.13
CA ASN A 14 21.22 -6.98 39.68
C ASN A 14 21.98 -8.11 38.98
N ASP A 15 23.27 -8.23 39.30
CA ASP A 15 24.25 -9.12 38.68
C ASP A 15 23.98 -10.62 38.90
N VAL A 16 22.94 -10.96 39.66
CA VAL A 16 22.52 -12.35 39.88
C VAL A 16 21.29 -12.68 39.06
N PHE A 17 20.21 -11.91 39.21
CA PHE A 17 18.93 -12.23 38.58
C PHE A 17 18.91 -11.89 37.09
N VAL A 18 19.54 -10.80 36.65
CA VAL A 18 19.51 -10.40 35.25
C VAL A 18 20.21 -11.43 34.35
N PRO A 19 21.45 -11.87 34.64
CA PRO A 19 22.09 -12.92 33.85
C PRO A 19 21.32 -14.22 33.86
N LEU A 20 20.82 -14.66 35.02
CA LEU A 20 20.01 -15.87 35.14
C LEU A 20 18.74 -15.82 34.28
N LEU A 21 18.06 -14.67 34.24
CA LEU A 21 16.86 -14.50 33.41
C LEU A 21 17.20 -14.54 31.92
N PHE A 22 18.35 -13.97 31.50
CA PHE A 22 18.82 -14.10 30.12
C PHE A 22 19.19 -15.54 29.77
N ASP A 23 19.88 -16.26 30.65
CA ASP A 23 20.22 -17.67 30.45
C ASP A 23 18.96 -18.54 30.28
N ILE A 24 17.95 -18.31 31.12
CA ILE A 24 16.67 -19.01 31.02
C ILE A 24 15.96 -18.67 29.71
N ALA A 25 15.96 -17.40 29.30
CA ALA A 25 15.31 -16.94 28.07
C ALA A 25 15.97 -17.50 26.80
N LEU A 26 17.30 -17.66 26.79
CA LEU A 26 18.08 -18.04 25.61
C LEU A 26 18.37 -19.54 25.53
N SER A 27 18.29 -20.25 26.65
CA SER A 27 18.60 -21.67 26.69
C SER A 27 17.62 -22.49 25.85
N PRO A 28 18.09 -23.29 24.88
CA PRO A 28 17.22 -24.18 24.12
C PRO A 28 16.64 -25.32 24.96
N ALA A 29 17.17 -25.55 26.17
CA ALA A 29 16.67 -26.54 27.11
C ALA A 29 15.53 -26.01 28.01
N SER A 30 15.29 -24.70 27.99
CA SER A 30 14.18 -24.09 28.74
C SER A 30 12.84 -24.44 28.12
N ALA A 31 11.87 -24.81 28.97
CA ALA A 31 10.48 -24.93 28.50
C ALA A 31 9.96 -23.57 28.01
N ALA A 32 9.25 -23.55 26.88
CA ALA A 32 8.78 -22.31 26.25
C ALA A 32 8.03 -21.35 27.22
N PRO A 33 7.13 -21.80 28.11
CA PRO A 33 6.46 -20.91 29.07
C PRO A 33 7.44 -20.27 30.07
N LEU A 34 8.50 -20.98 30.47
CA LEU A 34 9.50 -20.48 31.39
C LEU A 34 10.40 -19.44 30.71
N ALA A 35 10.83 -19.71 29.47
CA ALA A 35 11.57 -18.75 28.66
C ALA A 35 10.76 -17.46 28.44
N ALA A 36 9.49 -17.58 28.03
CA ALA A 36 8.58 -16.45 27.88
C ALA A 36 8.36 -15.67 29.19
N ALA A 37 8.27 -16.37 30.33
CA ALA A 37 8.16 -15.73 31.64
C ALA A 37 9.44 -14.96 32.03
N ALA A 38 10.62 -15.48 31.65
CA ALA A 38 11.90 -14.80 31.87
C ALA A 38 12.01 -13.52 31.02
N VAL A 39 11.69 -13.61 29.73
CA VAL A 39 11.57 -12.44 28.83
C VAL A 39 10.58 -11.44 29.41
N GLY A 40 9.39 -11.87 29.83
CA GLY A 40 8.40 -10.99 30.44
C GLY A 40 8.84 -10.34 31.77
N CYS A 41 9.77 -10.96 32.51
CA CYS A 41 10.39 -10.33 33.68
C CYS A 41 11.40 -9.26 33.26
N LEU A 42 12.27 -9.56 32.28
CA LEU A 42 13.22 -8.60 31.73
C LEU A 42 12.51 -7.39 31.10
N SER A 43 11.44 -7.61 30.33
CA SER A 43 10.63 -6.53 29.74
C SER A 43 10.00 -5.66 30.83
N ALA A 44 9.56 -6.25 31.95
CA ALA A 44 9.03 -5.49 33.08
C ALA A 44 10.11 -4.70 33.83
N VAL A 45 11.35 -5.19 33.88
CA VAL A 45 12.50 -4.42 34.38
C VAL A 45 12.76 -3.23 33.46
N ALA A 46 12.84 -3.46 32.14
CA ALA A 46 13.02 -2.40 31.15
C ALA A 46 11.91 -1.34 31.21
N ALA A 47 10.64 -1.73 31.35
CA ALA A 47 9.48 -0.83 31.42
C ALA A 47 9.28 -0.12 32.79
N LYS A 48 10.15 -0.37 33.78
CA LYS A 48 9.97 0.20 35.13
C LYS A 48 10.04 1.74 35.09
N ARG A 49 8.99 2.44 35.49
CA ARG A 49 9.00 3.93 35.48
C ARG A 49 10.06 4.49 36.43
N MET A 50 10.90 5.39 35.92
CA MET A 50 11.95 6.10 36.66
C MET A 50 12.41 7.35 35.88
N ASP A 51 13.30 8.15 36.48
CA ASP A 51 13.94 9.28 35.80
C ASP A 51 14.74 8.85 34.55
N ALA A 52 14.86 9.73 33.56
CA ALA A 52 15.51 9.42 32.29
C ALA A 52 16.99 8.99 32.45
N ARG A 53 17.76 9.63 33.33
CA ARG A 53 19.18 9.27 33.52
C ARG A 53 19.33 7.94 34.24
N ALA A 54 18.49 7.70 35.24
CA ALA A 54 18.43 6.40 35.92
C ALA A 54 18.00 5.29 34.94
N LYS A 55 17.07 5.58 34.02
CA LYS A 55 16.65 4.65 32.97
C LYS A 55 17.79 4.33 32.01
N VAL A 56 18.55 5.33 31.55
CA VAL A 56 19.73 5.12 30.70
C VAL A 56 20.75 4.19 31.37
N ALA A 57 21.03 4.40 32.66
CA ALA A 57 21.93 3.52 33.41
C ALA A 57 21.42 2.06 33.49
N LEU A 58 20.11 1.86 33.73
CA LEU A 58 19.49 0.54 33.76
C LEU A 58 19.51 -0.15 32.37
N LEU A 59 19.20 0.58 31.30
CA LEU A 59 19.23 0.03 29.95
C LEU A 59 20.66 -0.36 29.56
N ARG A 60 21.66 0.42 29.97
CA ARG A 60 23.07 0.08 29.79
C ARG A 60 23.44 -1.20 30.54
N SER A 61 22.96 -1.38 31.77
CA SER A 61 23.24 -2.61 32.54
C SER A 61 22.61 -3.84 31.88
N LEU A 62 21.38 -3.75 31.38
CA LEU A 62 20.73 -4.84 30.64
C LEU A 62 21.49 -5.21 29.37
N LEU A 63 21.92 -4.22 28.59
CA LEU A 63 22.71 -4.43 27.38
C LEU A 63 24.07 -5.05 27.69
N SER A 64 24.72 -4.63 28.78
CA SER A 64 25.98 -5.22 29.22
C SER A 64 25.83 -6.67 29.70
N ALA A 65 24.70 -7.00 30.32
CA ALA A 65 24.40 -8.35 30.78
C ALA A 65 24.07 -9.30 29.62
N GLN A 66 23.64 -8.77 28.46
CA GLN A 66 23.50 -9.55 27.24
C GLN A 66 23.93 -8.77 26.00
N GLN A 67 25.22 -8.87 25.66
CA GLN A 67 25.81 -8.20 24.49
C GLN A 67 25.17 -8.63 23.16
N GLY A 68 24.52 -9.80 23.13
CA GLY A 68 23.79 -10.29 21.97
C GLY A 68 22.37 -9.72 21.81
N LEU A 69 21.91 -8.80 22.68
CA LEU A 69 20.51 -8.34 22.70
C LEU A 69 20.06 -7.69 21.38
N GLY A 70 20.99 -7.05 20.66
CA GLY A 70 20.73 -6.46 19.35
C GLY A 70 20.77 -7.43 18.17
N SER A 71 21.05 -8.72 18.41
CA SER A 71 21.09 -9.72 17.33
C SER A 71 19.69 -10.02 16.78
N PRO A 72 19.56 -10.35 15.48
CA PRO A 72 18.29 -10.78 14.90
C PRO A 72 17.63 -11.95 15.65
N ASP A 73 18.41 -12.91 16.16
CA ASP A 73 17.92 -14.04 16.97
C ASP A 73 17.20 -13.58 18.24
N SER A 74 17.66 -12.47 18.84
CA SER A 74 16.98 -11.84 19.98
C SER A 74 15.65 -11.20 19.58
N GLY A 75 15.52 -10.73 18.34
CA GLY A 75 14.26 -10.26 17.78
C GLY A 75 13.19 -11.35 17.71
N LEU A 76 13.59 -12.59 17.41
CA LEU A 76 12.69 -13.74 17.35
C LEU A 76 12.32 -14.25 18.75
N LYS A 77 13.31 -14.46 19.61
CA LYS A 77 13.12 -15.10 20.93
C LYS A 77 12.65 -14.14 22.01
N MET A 78 12.95 -12.85 21.87
CA MET A 78 12.77 -11.84 22.90
C MET A 78 12.14 -10.55 22.35
N ALA A 79 11.27 -10.67 21.33
CA ALA A 79 10.59 -9.56 20.65
C ALA A 79 10.04 -8.51 21.64
N SER A 80 9.32 -8.97 22.68
CA SER A 80 8.74 -8.06 23.68
C SER A 80 9.80 -7.27 24.47
N LEU A 81 10.94 -7.89 24.81
CA LEU A 81 12.02 -7.22 25.52
C LEU A 81 12.72 -6.21 24.63
N VAL A 82 13.13 -6.60 23.42
CA VAL A 82 13.88 -5.71 22.52
C VAL A 82 13.04 -4.50 22.10
N THR A 83 11.74 -4.72 21.86
CA THR A 83 10.79 -3.63 21.56
C THR A 83 10.60 -2.72 22.77
N THR A 84 10.41 -3.28 23.97
CA THR A 84 10.28 -2.49 25.21
C THR A 84 11.55 -1.67 25.48
N TYR A 85 12.72 -2.29 25.30
CA TYR A 85 14.01 -1.63 25.44
C TYR A 85 14.11 -0.44 24.49
N ALA A 86 13.79 -0.66 23.20
CA ALA A 86 13.86 0.36 22.17
C ALA A 86 12.89 1.53 22.44
N VAL A 87 11.66 1.24 22.88
CA VAL A 87 10.68 2.26 23.30
C VAL A 87 11.21 3.12 24.44
N GLU A 88 11.77 2.51 25.47
CA GLU A 88 12.30 3.22 26.64
C GLU A 88 13.57 4.02 26.30
N ALA A 89 14.47 3.47 25.47
CA ALA A 89 15.64 4.18 24.97
C ALA A 89 15.25 5.40 24.13
N LEU A 90 14.28 5.25 23.23
CA LEU A 90 13.74 6.36 22.42
C LEU A 90 13.08 7.43 23.31
N ALA A 91 12.35 7.03 24.35
CA ALA A 91 11.75 7.95 25.30
C ALA A 91 12.81 8.75 26.09
N CYS A 92 13.93 8.12 26.46
CA CYS A 92 15.06 8.80 27.08
C CYS A 92 15.71 9.80 26.13
N TYR A 93 15.99 9.39 24.88
CA TYR A 93 16.54 10.27 23.85
C TYR A 93 15.65 11.49 23.61
N ARG A 94 14.33 11.31 23.51
CA ARG A 94 13.36 12.42 23.34
C ARG A 94 13.38 13.42 24.50
N LYS A 95 13.59 12.95 25.73
CA LYS A 95 13.59 13.80 26.94
C LYS A 95 14.92 14.52 27.14
N LEU A 96 16.05 13.85 26.90
CA LEU A 96 17.39 14.36 27.18
C LEU A 96 17.98 15.12 25.97
N GLY A 97 17.65 14.70 24.76
CA GLY A 97 18.11 15.30 23.51
C GLY A 97 19.55 14.91 23.12
N PRO A 98 19.98 15.24 21.88
CA PRO A 98 21.27 14.83 21.35
C PRO A 98 22.48 15.56 21.98
N SER A 99 22.27 16.70 22.62
CA SER A 99 23.34 17.49 23.25
C SER A 99 23.70 17.01 24.66
N ASP A 100 22.86 16.20 25.30
CA ASP A 100 23.13 15.59 26.60
C ASP A 100 23.85 14.25 26.39
N ALA A 101 24.88 13.97 27.19
CA ALA A 101 25.68 12.75 27.05
C ALA A 101 24.86 11.47 27.28
N ASP A 102 23.91 11.48 28.22
CA ASP A 102 23.01 10.34 28.44
C ASP A 102 21.96 10.25 27.32
N GLY A 103 21.57 11.38 26.73
CA GLY A 103 20.72 11.41 25.54
C GLY A 103 21.41 10.81 24.31
N ALA A 104 22.66 11.17 24.05
CA ALA A 104 23.48 10.57 22.99
C ALA A 104 23.68 9.06 23.23
N ALA A 105 24.00 8.65 24.45
CA ALA A 105 24.13 7.23 24.79
C ALA A 105 22.80 6.47 24.64
N ALA A 106 21.66 7.09 24.94
CA ALA A 106 20.34 6.47 24.71
C ALA A 106 20.09 6.19 23.23
N LEU A 107 20.53 7.09 22.34
CA LEU A 107 20.44 6.88 20.89
C LEU A 107 21.39 5.77 20.42
N GLU A 108 22.62 5.72 20.92
CA GLU A 108 23.58 4.64 20.58
C GLU A 108 23.05 3.26 20.99
N MET A 109 22.55 3.13 22.23
CA MET A 109 21.93 1.90 22.71
C MET A 109 20.69 1.51 21.89
N LEU A 110 19.89 2.50 21.46
CA LEU A 110 18.77 2.28 20.58
C LEU A 110 19.24 1.71 19.22
N GLU A 111 20.26 2.33 18.61
CA GLU A 111 20.83 1.88 17.34
C GLU A 111 21.39 0.45 17.44
N GLU A 112 21.96 0.08 18.58
CA GLU A 112 22.49 -1.26 18.82
C GLU A 112 21.39 -2.33 18.83
N VAL A 113 20.18 -2.03 19.34
CA VAL A 113 19.08 -3.00 19.40
C VAL A 113 18.15 -2.98 18.18
N LEU A 114 18.25 -1.97 17.30
CA LEU A 114 17.40 -1.86 16.11
C LEU A 114 17.40 -3.10 15.20
N PRO A 115 18.52 -3.80 14.95
CA PRO A 115 18.49 -5.02 14.12
C PRO A 115 17.59 -6.12 14.70
N ALA A 116 17.56 -6.28 16.03
CA ALA A 116 16.63 -7.19 16.70
C ALA A 116 15.17 -6.72 16.55
N VAL A 117 14.91 -5.42 16.63
CA VAL A 117 13.56 -4.88 16.42
C VAL A 117 13.09 -5.09 14.98
N PHE A 118 13.96 -4.93 13.98
CA PHE A 118 13.62 -5.24 12.59
C PHE A 118 13.33 -6.72 12.39
N SER A 119 14.13 -7.61 12.99
CA SER A 119 13.84 -9.04 12.95
C SER A 119 12.51 -9.39 13.62
N ALA A 120 12.15 -8.72 14.72
CA ALA A 120 10.83 -8.89 15.35
C ALA A 120 9.71 -8.40 14.42
N ALA A 121 9.91 -7.27 13.72
CA ALA A 121 8.94 -6.72 12.78
C ALA A 121 8.72 -7.63 11.56
N GLU A 122 9.76 -8.29 11.08
CA GLU A 122 9.72 -9.26 9.96
C GLU A 122 9.00 -10.56 10.32
N SER A 123 8.89 -10.87 11.62
CA SER A 123 8.23 -12.06 12.17
C SER A 123 6.88 -11.74 12.81
N CYS A 124 6.14 -10.77 12.25
CA CYS A 124 4.87 -10.27 12.80
C CYS A 124 3.72 -11.29 12.88
N TYR A 125 3.87 -12.46 12.25
CA TYR A 125 2.88 -13.55 12.27
C TYR A 125 3.12 -14.57 13.39
N GLU A 126 4.24 -14.48 14.10
CA GLU A 126 4.55 -15.34 15.25
C GLU A 126 3.70 -14.93 16.46
N GLU A 127 3.10 -15.90 17.16
CA GLU A 127 2.15 -15.65 18.26
C GLU A 127 2.74 -14.84 19.42
N ASP A 128 4.05 -14.95 19.64
CA ASP A 128 4.77 -14.28 20.73
C ASP A 128 5.18 -12.82 20.40
N VAL A 129 4.91 -12.34 19.18
CA VAL A 129 5.28 -11.00 18.71
C VAL A 129 4.07 -10.06 18.74
N ASP A 130 4.16 -9.01 19.56
CA ASP A 130 3.21 -7.90 19.51
C ASP A 130 3.58 -6.93 18.37
N SER A 131 3.10 -7.24 17.17
CA SER A 131 3.35 -6.45 15.96
C SER A 131 2.86 -5.00 16.08
N GLY A 132 1.77 -4.75 16.80
CA GLY A 132 1.25 -3.41 17.06
C GLY A 132 2.24 -2.54 17.84
N SER A 133 2.79 -3.08 18.93
CA SER A 133 3.84 -2.39 19.72
C SER A 133 5.11 -2.12 18.90
N VAL A 134 5.50 -3.05 18.02
CA VAL A 134 6.66 -2.86 17.13
C VAL A 134 6.40 -1.73 16.14
N LEU A 135 5.24 -1.70 15.49
CA LEU A 135 4.86 -0.66 14.54
C LEU A 135 4.73 0.71 15.22
N GLU A 136 4.16 0.78 16.42
CA GLU A 136 4.07 2.01 17.22
C GLU A 136 5.47 2.55 17.54
N PHE A 137 6.40 1.68 17.94
CA PHE A 137 7.79 2.05 18.14
C PHE A 137 8.42 2.59 16.85
N LEU A 138 8.29 1.89 15.71
CA LEU A 138 8.88 2.33 14.44
C LEU A 138 8.32 3.69 13.99
N ALA A 139 7.01 3.88 14.11
CA ALA A 139 6.38 5.18 13.84
C ALA A 139 6.91 6.27 14.78
N GLY A 140 7.07 5.94 16.06
CA GLY A 140 7.73 6.80 17.04
C GLY A 140 9.15 7.16 16.63
N TYR A 141 9.97 6.19 16.22
CA TYR A 141 11.35 6.40 15.82
C TYR A 141 11.42 7.32 14.59
N VAL A 142 10.67 7.03 13.53
CA VAL A 142 10.60 7.86 12.31
C VAL A 142 10.16 9.29 12.64
N SER A 143 9.20 9.48 13.55
CA SER A 143 8.71 10.82 13.92
C SER A 143 9.77 11.72 14.58
N THR A 144 10.86 11.14 15.10
CA THR A 144 11.97 11.94 15.66
C THR A 144 12.91 12.49 14.59
N MET A 145 12.81 12.00 13.36
CA MET A 145 13.68 12.41 12.25
C MET A 145 13.14 13.69 11.59
N LYS A 146 14.02 14.67 11.41
CA LYS A 146 13.75 15.87 10.59
C LYS A 146 14.54 15.85 9.28
N ALA A 147 15.84 15.59 9.39
CA ALA A 147 16.75 15.35 8.28
C ALA A 147 17.55 14.08 8.64
N PRO A 148 17.24 12.92 8.04
CA PRO A 148 17.85 11.66 8.42
C PRO A 148 19.34 11.61 8.06
N SER A 149 20.17 11.08 8.97
CA SER A 149 21.57 10.75 8.70
C SER A 149 21.70 9.57 7.74
N GLU A 150 22.90 9.29 7.22
CA GLU A 150 23.14 8.12 6.35
C GLU A 150 22.76 6.79 7.03
N LYS A 151 23.07 6.63 8.32
CA LYS A 151 22.62 5.48 9.11
C LYS A 151 21.10 5.39 9.19
N GLN A 152 20.44 6.52 9.49
CA GLN A 152 18.98 6.58 9.57
C GLN A 152 18.31 6.31 8.22
N LEU A 153 18.92 6.72 7.10
CA LEU A 153 18.46 6.32 5.76
C LEU A 153 18.52 4.81 5.56
N GLY A 154 19.58 4.15 6.04
CA GLY A 154 19.66 2.69 6.10
C GLY A 154 18.53 2.06 6.92
N HIS A 155 18.24 2.63 8.10
CA HIS A 155 17.12 2.18 8.93
C HIS A 155 15.77 2.39 8.24
N LEU A 156 15.53 3.55 7.62
CA LEU A 156 14.32 3.83 6.86
C LEU A 156 14.13 2.84 5.70
N GLY A 157 15.22 2.42 5.03
CA GLY A 157 15.18 1.36 4.03
C GLY A 157 14.68 0.02 4.59
N ARG A 158 15.15 -0.38 5.78
CA ARG A 158 14.65 -1.59 6.47
C ARG A 158 13.18 -1.45 6.90
N ILE A 159 12.78 -0.27 7.37
CA ILE A 159 11.37 -0.02 7.75
C ILE A 159 10.47 -0.06 6.50
N LEU A 160 10.92 0.49 5.37
CA LEU A 160 10.20 0.38 4.09
C LEU A 160 10.03 -1.08 3.65
N GLU A 161 11.05 -1.92 3.89
CA GLU A 161 10.97 -3.36 3.60
C GLU A 161 9.96 -4.07 4.52
N VAL A 162 9.95 -3.76 5.82
CA VAL A 162 8.93 -4.24 6.77
C VAL A 162 7.53 -3.83 6.32
N VAL A 163 7.35 -2.56 5.94
CA VAL A 163 6.08 -2.05 5.43
C VAL A 163 5.68 -2.82 4.17
N ARG A 164 6.58 -3.02 3.21
CA ARG A 164 6.32 -3.79 1.99
C ARG A 164 5.87 -5.20 2.34
N GLN A 165 6.63 -5.92 3.16
CA GLN A 165 6.34 -7.30 3.54
C GLN A 165 4.97 -7.43 4.23
N GLN A 166 4.70 -6.61 5.24
CA GLN A 166 3.44 -6.69 5.99
C GLN A 166 2.23 -6.19 5.21
N MET A 167 2.43 -5.37 4.17
CA MET A 167 1.37 -5.00 3.23
C MET A 167 1.15 -6.08 2.16
N THR A 168 1.99 -7.10 2.04
CA THR A 168 1.87 -8.12 0.99
C THR A 168 0.80 -9.16 1.38
N TYR A 169 -0.06 -9.54 0.43
CA TYR A 169 -1.02 -10.63 0.66
C TYR A 169 -0.31 -11.97 0.81
N ASP A 170 -0.92 -12.90 1.55
CA ASP A 170 -0.47 -14.30 1.55
C ASP A 170 -0.84 -14.96 0.20
N PRO A 171 0.14 -15.53 -0.53
CA PRO A 171 -0.09 -16.26 -1.78
C PRO A 171 -1.16 -17.37 -1.72
N VAL A 172 -1.45 -17.92 -0.53
CA VAL A 172 -2.50 -18.94 -0.34
C VAL A 172 -3.87 -18.43 -0.78
N TYR A 173 -4.13 -17.12 -0.65
CA TYR A 173 -5.43 -16.52 -0.99
C TYR A 173 -5.53 -16.04 -2.44
N ARG A 174 -4.48 -16.17 -3.25
CA ARG A 174 -4.41 -15.61 -4.61
C ARG A 174 -5.66 -15.90 -5.47
N VAL A 175 -6.10 -17.15 -5.50
CA VAL A 175 -7.27 -17.56 -6.30
C VAL A 175 -8.57 -16.95 -5.77
N HIS A 176 -8.74 -16.94 -4.44
CA HIS A 176 -9.90 -16.34 -3.79
C HIS A 176 -9.96 -14.83 -4.03
N LEU A 177 -8.79 -14.17 -4.03
CA LEU A 177 -8.65 -12.76 -4.36
C LEU A 177 -8.96 -12.50 -5.83
N ASP A 178 -8.58 -13.36 -6.79
CA ASP A 178 -8.92 -13.13 -8.20
C ASP A 178 -10.43 -13.22 -8.47
N VAL A 179 -11.06 -14.29 -7.98
CA VAL A 179 -12.50 -14.56 -8.18
C VAL A 179 -13.39 -13.67 -7.31
N LEU A 180 -12.86 -13.13 -6.21
CA LEU A 180 -13.57 -12.35 -5.20
C LEU A 180 -14.78 -13.09 -4.60
N ASP A 181 -14.52 -14.32 -4.16
CA ASP A 181 -15.49 -15.11 -3.40
C ASP A 181 -15.60 -14.61 -1.95
N LYS A 182 -16.29 -15.36 -1.09
CA LYS A 182 -16.47 -14.96 0.31
C LYS A 182 -15.13 -14.84 1.06
N ILE A 183 -14.20 -15.77 0.82
CA ILE A 183 -12.88 -15.77 1.45
C ILE A 183 -12.09 -14.56 0.94
N GLY A 184 -12.07 -14.35 -0.38
CA GLY A 184 -11.37 -13.21 -0.97
C GLY A 184 -11.85 -11.86 -0.44
N LYS A 185 -13.16 -11.70 -0.20
CA LYS A 185 -13.71 -10.48 0.41
C LYS A 185 -13.28 -10.28 1.86
N GLU A 186 -13.34 -11.35 2.67
CA GLU A 186 -12.91 -11.30 4.06
C GLU A 186 -11.41 -10.93 4.16
N GLU A 187 -10.57 -11.52 3.29
CA GLU A 187 -9.14 -11.20 3.22
C GLU A 187 -8.86 -9.77 2.73
N GLU A 188 -9.63 -9.25 1.77
CA GLU A 188 -9.52 -7.84 1.37
C GLU A 188 -9.85 -6.89 2.53
N ASP A 189 -10.92 -7.16 3.28
CA ASP A 189 -11.35 -6.36 4.43
C ASP A 189 -10.32 -6.42 5.56
N MET A 190 -9.79 -7.61 5.87
CA MET A 190 -8.73 -7.80 6.86
C MET A 190 -7.45 -7.04 6.47
N MET A 191 -7.01 -7.18 5.22
CA MET A 191 -5.83 -6.48 4.72
C MET A 191 -6.03 -4.95 4.73
N ALA A 192 -7.22 -4.47 4.39
CA ALA A 192 -7.54 -3.04 4.43
C ALA A 192 -7.43 -2.46 5.84
N GLU A 193 -7.87 -3.21 6.86
CA GLU A 193 -7.72 -2.82 8.27
C GLU A 193 -6.24 -2.82 8.70
N GLN A 194 -5.51 -3.90 8.42
CA GLN A 194 -4.08 -4.04 8.75
C GLN A 194 -3.23 -2.93 8.12
N ARG A 195 -3.52 -2.56 6.86
CA ARG A 195 -2.75 -1.54 6.13
C ARG A 195 -2.90 -0.13 6.70
N LYS A 196 -3.87 0.17 7.60
CA LYS A 196 -4.09 1.54 8.11
C LYS A 196 -2.85 2.13 8.80
N ASP A 197 -2.29 1.40 9.75
CA ASP A 197 -1.14 1.87 10.53
C ASP A 197 0.15 1.87 9.69
N LEU A 198 0.30 0.88 8.80
CA LEU A 198 1.40 0.77 7.84
C LEU A 198 1.40 1.95 6.85
N VAL A 199 0.24 2.35 6.34
CA VAL A 199 0.11 3.52 5.47
C VAL A 199 0.47 4.81 6.21
N ALA A 200 0.10 4.94 7.49
CA ALA A 200 0.49 6.08 8.30
C ALA A 200 2.01 6.14 8.50
N LEU A 201 2.65 5.01 8.79
CA LEU A 201 4.10 4.88 8.88
C LEU A 201 4.78 5.23 7.55
N PHE A 202 4.33 4.63 6.44
CA PHE A 202 4.85 4.90 5.11
C PHE A 202 4.78 6.39 4.73
N ARG A 203 3.66 7.05 5.00
CA ARG A 203 3.49 8.49 4.77
C ARG A 203 4.46 9.33 5.60
N ASN A 204 4.73 8.94 6.84
CA ASN A 204 5.74 9.62 7.67
C ASN A 204 7.15 9.49 7.06
N ILE A 205 7.48 8.31 6.51
CA ILE A 205 8.75 8.08 5.81
C ILE A 205 8.85 8.95 4.56
N CYS A 206 7.79 9.02 3.73
CA CYS A 206 7.74 9.88 2.55
C CYS A 206 8.06 11.34 2.89
N ARG A 207 7.60 11.82 4.04
CA ARG A 207 7.83 13.20 4.49
C ARG A 207 9.28 13.47 4.89
N VAL A 208 9.94 12.52 5.55
CA VAL A 208 11.30 12.72 6.09
C VAL A 208 12.41 12.31 5.11
N ALA A 209 12.12 11.40 4.17
CA ALA A 209 13.09 10.88 3.21
C ALA A 209 12.49 10.65 1.80
N PRO A 210 11.93 11.70 1.15
CA PRO A 210 11.20 11.55 -0.12
C PRO A 210 12.04 10.91 -1.23
N ALA A 211 13.30 11.31 -1.39
CA ALA A 211 14.19 10.75 -2.42
C ALA A 211 14.49 9.26 -2.19
N ALA A 212 14.71 8.86 -0.93
CA ALA A 212 14.99 7.46 -0.59
C ALA A 212 13.75 6.59 -0.84
N THR A 213 12.56 7.07 -0.49
CA THR A 213 11.31 6.35 -0.77
C THR A 213 11.05 6.21 -2.27
N GLN A 214 11.27 7.26 -3.06
CA GLN A 214 11.12 7.19 -4.51
C GLN A 214 12.11 6.19 -5.13
N GLN A 215 13.36 6.16 -4.65
CA GLN A 215 14.36 5.21 -5.13
C GLN A 215 14.01 3.77 -4.74
N PHE A 216 13.47 3.54 -3.54
CA PHE A 216 12.97 2.24 -3.10
C PHE A 216 11.85 1.73 -4.02
N ILE A 217 10.82 2.55 -4.27
CA ILE A 217 9.72 2.20 -5.17
C ILE A 217 10.21 1.93 -6.59
N LYS A 218 11.15 2.74 -7.10
CA LYS A 218 11.77 2.50 -8.41
C LYS A 218 12.41 1.13 -8.48
N GLY A 219 13.15 0.72 -7.45
CA GLY A 219 13.76 -0.60 -7.36
C GLY A 219 12.72 -1.73 -7.39
N LEU A 220 11.60 -1.56 -6.68
CA LEU A 220 10.50 -2.53 -6.69
C LEU A 220 9.87 -2.67 -8.09
N ILE A 221 9.57 -1.56 -8.76
CA ILE A 221 8.97 -1.61 -10.11
C ILE A 221 9.92 -2.28 -11.10
N VAL A 222 11.22 -1.93 -11.07
CA VAL A 222 12.23 -2.56 -11.94
C VAL A 222 12.30 -4.06 -11.69
N THR A 223 12.25 -4.49 -10.42
CA THR A 223 12.25 -5.91 -10.05
C THR A 223 11.00 -6.62 -10.54
N ALA A 224 9.83 -6.03 -10.33
CA ALA A 224 8.53 -6.54 -10.76
C ALA A 224 8.40 -6.65 -12.29
N LEU A 225 9.05 -5.76 -13.04
CA LEU A 225 9.07 -5.81 -14.51
C LEU A 225 10.11 -6.78 -15.08
N SER A 226 11.24 -6.96 -14.40
CA SER A 226 12.36 -7.76 -14.92
C SER A 226 12.29 -9.23 -14.52
N SER A 227 11.62 -9.54 -13.41
CA SER A 227 11.52 -10.90 -12.90
C SER A 227 10.38 -11.66 -13.56
N ALA A 228 10.70 -12.75 -14.25
CA ALA A 228 9.69 -13.71 -14.73
C ALA A 228 8.93 -14.39 -13.58
N GLU A 229 9.49 -14.35 -12.36
CA GLU A 229 8.92 -14.92 -11.13
C GLU A 229 8.15 -13.89 -10.29
N ALA A 230 7.98 -12.64 -10.77
CA ALA A 230 7.23 -11.62 -10.04
C ALA A 230 5.82 -12.14 -9.71
N THR A 231 5.53 -12.24 -8.42
CA THR A 231 4.23 -12.74 -7.95
C THR A 231 3.17 -11.67 -8.06
N VAL A 232 1.90 -12.09 -8.06
CA VAL A 232 0.75 -11.17 -8.08
C VAL A 232 0.81 -10.21 -6.89
N GLU A 233 1.20 -10.72 -5.73
CA GLU A 233 1.25 -10.01 -4.45
C GLU A 233 2.41 -9.02 -4.43
N ASP A 234 3.57 -9.38 -4.97
CA ASP A 234 4.71 -8.46 -5.12
C ASP A 234 4.37 -7.29 -6.06
N VAL A 235 3.69 -7.57 -7.16
CA VAL A 235 3.25 -6.53 -8.11
C VAL A 235 2.17 -5.65 -7.49
N GLU A 236 1.18 -6.26 -6.83
CA GLU A 236 0.09 -5.53 -6.15
C GLU A 236 0.64 -4.60 -5.07
N VAL A 237 1.50 -5.09 -4.18
CA VAL A 237 2.03 -4.26 -3.09
C VAL A 237 2.92 -3.13 -3.63
N THR A 238 3.69 -3.40 -4.69
CA THR A 238 4.51 -2.37 -5.37
C THR A 238 3.65 -1.24 -5.92
N LEU A 239 2.55 -1.59 -6.61
CA LEU A 239 1.61 -0.62 -7.13
C LEU A 239 0.86 0.11 -6.01
N THR A 240 0.48 -0.60 -4.95
CA THR A 240 -0.13 0.01 -3.75
C THR A 240 0.80 1.04 -3.12
N LEU A 241 2.09 0.73 -2.94
CA LEU A 241 3.07 1.68 -2.41
C LEU A 241 3.26 2.89 -3.34
N LEU A 242 3.28 2.69 -4.66
CA LEU A 242 3.31 3.78 -5.63
C LEU A 242 2.05 4.65 -5.58
N TYR A 243 0.87 4.05 -5.38
CA TYR A 243 -0.37 4.79 -5.16
C TYR A 243 -0.27 5.64 -3.89
N ARG A 244 0.23 5.08 -2.78
CA ARG A 244 0.41 5.80 -1.51
C ARG A 244 1.46 6.90 -1.60
N LEU A 245 2.52 6.73 -2.40
CA LEU A 245 3.48 7.79 -2.66
C LEU A 245 2.77 9.02 -3.27
N GLY A 246 1.86 8.81 -4.21
CA GLY A 246 1.08 9.89 -4.83
C GLY A 246 0.03 10.52 -3.90
N GLU A 247 -0.18 10.00 -2.69
CA GLU A 247 -0.94 10.68 -1.63
C GLU A 247 -0.05 11.59 -0.78
N ALA A 248 1.25 11.30 -0.72
CA ALA A 248 2.22 12.05 0.05
C ALA A 248 2.85 13.22 -0.73
N VAL A 249 2.73 13.20 -2.06
CA VAL A 249 3.28 14.20 -2.98
C VAL A 249 2.20 15.22 -3.38
N SER A 250 2.58 16.48 -3.59
CA SER A 250 1.64 17.51 -4.06
C SER A 250 1.20 17.30 -5.52
N GLU A 251 0.02 17.82 -5.86
CA GLU A 251 -0.48 17.75 -7.24
C GLU A 251 0.44 18.47 -8.23
N GLU A 252 1.16 19.49 -7.77
CA GLU A 252 2.12 20.27 -8.56
C GLU A 252 3.37 19.46 -8.90
N GLU A 253 3.91 18.74 -7.91
CA GLU A 253 5.03 17.82 -8.13
C GLU A 253 4.64 16.67 -9.06
N ILE A 254 3.41 16.16 -8.95
CA ILE A 254 2.87 15.17 -9.90
C ILE A 254 2.76 15.76 -11.31
N ARG A 255 2.24 16.98 -11.44
CA ARG A 255 2.05 17.65 -12.75
C ARG A 255 3.38 17.87 -13.47
N THR A 256 4.37 18.40 -12.74
CA THR A 256 5.70 18.74 -13.27
C THR A 256 6.64 17.54 -13.37
N GLY A 257 6.33 16.42 -12.70
CA GLY A 257 7.21 15.25 -12.66
C GLY A 257 8.45 15.45 -11.80
N SER A 258 8.33 16.21 -10.69
CA SER A 258 9.46 16.56 -9.82
C SER A 258 10.19 15.32 -9.26
N GLY A 259 11.52 15.43 -9.12
CA GLY A 259 12.36 14.35 -8.61
C GLY A 259 12.34 13.12 -9.52
N LEU A 260 12.18 11.93 -8.94
CA LEU A 260 12.10 10.67 -9.71
C LEU A 260 10.69 10.40 -10.25
N LEU A 261 9.69 11.23 -9.97
CA LEU A 261 8.33 11.03 -10.50
C LEU A 261 8.30 11.11 -12.03
N GLY A 262 9.13 11.99 -12.61
CA GLY A 262 9.31 12.10 -14.06
C GLY A 262 9.82 10.81 -14.72
N GLU A 263 10.43 9.90 -13.97
CA GLU A 263 10.83 8.56 -14.44
C GLU A 263 9.84 7.48 -14.03
N LEU A 264 9.32 7.54 -12.80
CA LEU A 264 8.38 6.57 -12.23
C LEU A 264 7.04 6.53 -12.98
N VAL A 265 6.47 7.69 -13.31
CA VAL A 265 5.16 7.76 -13.97
C VAL A 265 5.24 7.18 -15.40
N PRO A 266 6.23 7.54 -16.25
CA PRO A 266 6.41 6.87 -17.53
C PRO A 266 6.66 5.36 -17.41
N MET A 267 7.43 4.92 -16.41
CA MET A 267 7.67 3.51 -16.14
C MET A 267 6.36 2.77 -15.81
N LEU A 268 5.50 3.36 -14.99
CA LEU A 268 4.16 2.84 -14.69
C LEU A 268 3.30 2.74 -15.96
N LEU A 269 3.22 3.81 -16.76
CA LEU A 269 2.35 3.83 -17.95
C LEU A 269 2.79 2.82 -19.02
N SER A 270 4.10 2.57 -19.10
CA SER A 270 4.69 1.62 -20.04
C SER A 270 4.74 0.19 -19.48
N ALA A 271 4.41 0.00 -18.20
CA ALA A 271 4.50 -1.28 -17.53
C ALA A 271 3.60 -2.34 -18.19
N ARG A 272 4.15 -3.55 -18.29
CA ARG A 272 3.44 -4.77 -18.70
C ARG A 272 3.85 -5.88 -17.75
N PHE A 273 3.13 -6.02 -16.65
CA PHE A 273 3.32 -7.10 -15.70
C PHE A 273 2.75 -8.41 -16.27
N SER A 274 3.40 -9.53 -15.99
CA SER A 274 2.95 -10.87 -16.38
C SER A 274 1.55 -11.19 -15.84
N CYS A 275 1.23 -10.69 -14.65
CA CYS A 275 -0.02 -10.91 -13.94
C CYS A 275 -1.04 -9.76 -14.09
N HIS A 276 -0.97 -8.96 -15.16
CA HIS A 276 -1.87 -7.81 -15.33
C HIS A 276 -3.37 -8.18 -15.39
N SER A 277 -3.68 -9.41 -15.80
CA SER A 277 -5.04 -9.93 -15.91
C SER A 277 -5.65 -10.34 -14.57
N HIS A 278 -4.83 -10.39 -13.51
CA HIS A 278 -5.31 -10.69 -12.18
C HIS A 278 -6.05 -9.48 -11.61
N ARG A 279 -7.25 -9.70 -11.07
CA ARG A 279 -8.18 -8.65 -10.64
C ARG A 279 -7.54 -7.60 -9.73
N LEU A 280 -6.83 -8.03 -8.68
CA LEU A 280 -6.16 -7.13 -7.74
C LEU A 280 -5.17 -6.19 -8.43
N VAL A 281 -4.29 -6.76 -9.27
CA VAL A 281 -3.24 -6.02 -9.98
C VAL A 281 -3.86 -5.03 -10.95
N ALA A 282 -4.88 -5.45 -11.72
CA ALA A 282 -5.57 -4.57 -12.65
C ALA A 282 -6.23 -3.37 -11.93
N LEU A 283 -6.93 -3.63 -10.83
CA LEU A 283 -7.60 -2.58 -10.05
C LEU A 283 -6.60 -1.56 -9.49
N VAL A 284 -5.57 -2.02 -8.77
CA VAL A 284 -4.58 -1.11 -8.18
C VAL A 284 -3.78 -0.39 -9.26
N TYR A 285 -3.46 -1.06 -10.38
CA TYR A 285 -2.77 -0.46 -11.52
C TYR A 285 -3.58 0.71 -12.09
N LEU A 286 -4.86 0.50 -12.40
CA LEU A 286 -5.73 1.53 -12.97
C LEU A 286 -5.94 2.70 -11.99
N GLU A 287 -6.10 2.41 -10.70
CA GLU A 287 -6.21 3.45 -9.67
C GLU A 287 -4.92 4.26 -9.53
N THR A 288 -3.76 3.60 -9.60
CA THR A 288 -2.45 4.24 -9.58
C THR A 288 -2.25 5.13 -10.80
N VAL A 289 -2.51 4.60 -12.00
CA VAL A 289 -2.48 5.39 -13.24
C VAL A 289 -3.40 6.61 -13.13
N THR A 290 -4.61 6.43 -12.57
CA THR A 290 -5.57 7.51 -12.37
C THR A 290 -5.05 8.60 -11.44
N ARG A 291 -4.38 8.22 -10.36
CA ARG A 291 -3.80 9.15 -9.39
C ARG A 291 -2.77 10.09 -10.00
N TYR A 292 -1.99 9.59 -10.96
CA TYR A 292 -0.96 10.38 -11.64
C TYR A 292 -1.45 11.08 -12.91
N ILE A 293 -2.77 11.11 -13.21
CA ILE A 293 -3.31 11.70 -14.46
C ILE A 293 -2.85 13.16 -14.71
N LYS A 294 -2.67 13.96 -13.65
CA LYS A 294 -2.21 15.36 -13.79
C LYS A 294 -0.85 15.49 -14.46
N PHE A 295 0.02 14.47 -14.38
CA PHE A 295 1.30 14.43 -15.08
C PHE A 295 1.14 14.59 -16.61
N MET A 296 0.04 14.08 -17.18
CA MET A 296 -0.24 14.14 -18.62
C MET A 296 -0.68 15.54 -19.10
N GLN A 297 -0.92 16.49 -18.20
CA GLN A 297 -1.26 17.87 -18.59
C GLN A 297 -0.05 18.59 -19.19
N GLU A 298 1.14 18.36 -18.64
CA GLU A 298 2.41 18.88 -19.15
C GLU A 298 3.15 17.89 -20.06
N ASN A 299 2.98 16.59 -19.80
CA ASN A 299 3.68 15.52 -20.53
C ASN A 299 2.75 14.81 -21.50
N VAL A 300 2.24 15.55 -22.49
CA VAL A 300 1.23 15.07 -23.45
C VAL A 300 1.69 13.89 -24.30
N GLN A 301 3.00 13.67 -24.44
CA GLN A 301 3.59 12.53 -25.15
C GLN A 301 3.22 11.18 -24.54
N TYR A 302 2.80 11.14 -23.27
CA TYR A 302 2.39 9.91 -22.59
C TYR A 302 0.88 9.64 -22.66
N VAL A 303 0.08 10.55 -23.23
CA VAL A 303 -1.37 10.36 -23.41
C VAL A 303 -1.71 9.06 -24.17
N PRO A 304 -1.00 8.67 -25.26
CA PRO A 304 -1.26 7.38 -25.91
C PRO A 304 -1.06 6.16 -24.98
N HIS A 305 -0.07 6.21 -24.08
CA HIS A 305 0.20 5.12 -23.13
C HIS A 305 -0.91 5.05 -22.07
N LEU A 306 -1.39 6.21 -21.60
CA LEU A 306 -2.55 6.31 -20.73
C LEU A 306 -3.80 5.71 -21.38
N LEU A 307 -4.07 6.08 -22.64
CA LEU A 307 -5.22 5.57 -23.38
C LEU A 307 -5.12 4.06 -23.57
N ALA A 308 -3.96 3.54 -23.97
CA ALA A 308 -3.75 2.10 -24.05
C ALA A 308 -4.07 1.41 -22.71
N ALA A 309 -3.64 1.96 -21.58
CA ALA A 309 -3.91 1.38 -20.25
C ALA A 309 -5.40 1.25 -19.90
N PHE A 310 -6.24 2.17 -20.36
CA PHE A 310 -7.69 2.10 -20.13
C PHE A 310 -8.45 1.34 -21.21
N LEU A 311 -7.98 1.40 -22.45
CA LEU A 311 -8.72 0.93 -23.63
C LEU A 311 -8.28 -0.44 -24.15
N ASP A 312 -7.31 -1.10 -23.51
CA ASP A 312 -6.94 -2.48 -23.83
C ASP A 312 -7.45 -3.48 -22.77
N GLU A 313 -6.99 -4.73 -22.87
CA GLU A 313 -7.30 -5.86 -21.99
C GLU A 313 -6.98 -5.63 -20.50
N ARG A 314 -6.15 -4.62 -20.17
CA ARG A 314 -5.88 -4.21 -18.79
C ARG A 314 -7.03 -3.40 -18.18
N GLY A 315 -7.85 -2.76 -19.01
CA GLY A 315 -8.82 -1.76 -18.62
C GLY A 315 -10.25 -2.16 -18.92
N ILE A 316 -10.90 -1.41 -19.81
CA ILE A 316 -12.33 -1.56 -20.13
C ILE A 316 -12.62 -2.94 -20.76
N HIS A 317 -11.64 -3.55 -21.44
CA HIS A 317 -11.78 -4.88 -22.05
C HIS A 317 -11.36 -6.03 -21.14
N HIS A 318 -11.16 -5.75 -19.85
CA HIS A 318 -10.75 -6.76 -18.90
C HIS A 318 -11.83 -7.85 -18.73
N GLN A 319 -11.41 -9.12 -18.67
CA GLN A 319 -12.32 -10.28 -18.59
C GLN A 319 -13.19 -10.29 -17.33
N ASN A 320 -12.63 -9.81 -16.21
CA ASN A 320 -13.36 -9.64 -14.95
C ASN A 320 -14.24 -8.36 -14.99
N SER A 321 -15.55 -8.53 -14.85
CA SER A 321 -16.55 -7.45 -14.91
C SER A 321 -16.38 -6.37 -13.85
N HIS A 322 -15.87 -6.73 -12.67
CA HIS A 322 -15.58 -5.74 -11.62
C HIS A 322 -14.46 -4.78 -12.05
N VAL A 323 -13.46 -5.29 -12.76
CA VAL A 323 -12.35 -4.50 -13.28
C VAL A 323 -12.81 -3.62 -14.43
N SER A 324 -13.48 -4.19 -15.44
CA SER A 324 -13.92 -3.42 -16.62
C SER A 324 -14.88 -2.29 -16.24
N ARG A 325 -15.81 -2.53 -15.31
CA ARG A 325 -16.69 -1.48 -14.77
C ARG A 325 -15.89 -0.39 -14.06
N ARG A 326 -14.95 -0.77 -13.19
CA ARG A 326 -14.09 0.19 -12.49
C ARG A 326 -13.23 0.98 -13.47
N ALA A 327 -12.69 0.33 -14.50
CA ALA A 327 -11.91 0.94 -15.56
C ALA A 327 -12.73 1.99 -16.33
N GLY A 328 -13.99 1.69 -16.68
CA GLY A 328 -14.89 2.66 -17.33
C GLY A 328 -15.12 3.92 -16.49
N TYR A 329 -15.33 3.77 -15.18
CA TYR A 329 -15.42 4.90 -14.25
C TYR A 329 -14.13 5.71 -14.15
N LEU A 330 -12.98 5.05 -14.03
CA LEU A 330 -11.68 5.73 -13.95
C LEU A 330 -11.31 6.41 -15.28
N PHE A 331 -11.66 5.81 -16.41
CA PHE A 331 -11.52 6.40 -17.74
C PHE A 331 -12.40 7.65 -17.88
N MET A 332 -13.64 7.62 -17.42
CA MET A 332 -14.51 8.80 -17.38
C MET A 332 -13.89 9.95 -16.56
N LYS A 333 -13.25 9.64 -15.43
CA LYS A 333 -12.47 10.65 -14.68
C LYS A 333 -11.29 11.19 -15.47
N ALA A 334 -10.56 10.33 -16.18
CA ALA A 334 -9.44 10.73 -17.03
C ALA A 334 -9.90 11.67 -18.14
N VAL A 335 -11.02 11.35 -18.80
CA VAL A 335 -11.65 12.20 -19.80
C VAL A 335 -12.02 13.56 -19.23
N LYS A 336 -12.68 13.61 -18.06
CA LYS A 336 -13.03 14.89 -17.42
C LYS A 336 -11.82 15.79 -17.19
N LEU A 337 -10.68 15.22 -16.82
CA LEU A 337 -9.46 15.96 -16.52
C LEU A 337 -8.65 16.34 -17.78
N LEU A 338 -8.67 15.51 -18.81
CA LEU A 338 -7.80 15.64 -20.00
C LEU A 338 -8.55 15.94 -21.31
N LYS A 339 -9.86 16.22 -21.29
CA LYS A 339 -10.72 16.36 -22.48
C LYS A 339 -10.06 17.04 -23.69
N ALA A 340 -9.49 18.23 -23.54
CA ALA A 340 -8.87 18.98 -24.62
C ALA A 340 -7.63 18.28 -25.22
N LYS A 341 -6.88 17.54 -24.40
CA LYS A 341 -5.72 16.75 -24.83
C LYS A 341 -6.13 15.43 -25.50
N LEU A 342 -7.37 14.98 -25.31
CA LEU A 342 -7.89 13.73 -25.86
C LEU A 342 -8.57 13.90 -27.22
N VAL A 343 -8.95 15.13 -27.61
CA VAL A 343 -9.58 15.43 -28.91
C VAL A 343 -8.85 14.82 -30.11
N PRO A 344 -7.50 14.88 -30.20
CA PRO A 344 -6.78 14.27 -31.32
C PRO A 344 -6.94 12.75 -31.43
N TYR A 345 -7.33 12.09 -30.34
CA TYR A 345 -7.48 10.64 -30.24
C TYR A 345 -8.93 10.18 -30.29
N LEU A 346 -9.89 11.10 -30.52
CA LEU A 346 -11.32 10.82 -30.47
C LEU A 346 -11.72 9.61 -31.32
N ASP A 347 -11.26 9.54 -32.57
CA ASP A 347 -11.63 8.45 -33.49
C ASP A 347 -11.07 7.10 -32.99
N THR A 348 -9.84 7.09 -32.49
CA THR A 348 -9.21 5.90 -31.89
C THR A 348 -9.96 5.43 -30.64
N ILE A 349 -10.37 6.38 -29.79
CA ILE A 349 -11.15 6.08 -28.58
C ILE A 349 -12.50 5.46 -28.95
N LEU A 350 -13.23 6.08 -29.89
CA LEU A 350 -14.53 5.59 -30.34
C LEU A 350 -14.44 4.20 -30.96
N GLN A 351 -13.45 3.98 -31.84
CA GLN A 351 -13.22 2.67 -32.45
C GLN A 351 -12.90 1.60 -31.40
N SER A 352 -12.10 1.93 -30.38
CA SER A 352 -11.74 1.00 -29.32
C SER A 352 -12.88 0.70 -28.33
N LEU A 353 -13.99 1.45 -28.38
CA LEU A 353 -15.15 1.27 -27.52
C LEU A 353 -16.38 0.75 -28.29
N GLU A 354 -16.26 0.54 -29.60
CA GLU A 354 -17.39 0.18 -30.47
C GLU A 354 -18.07 -1.13 -30.04
N ASP A 355 -17.27 -2.15 -29.72
CA ASP A 355 -17.73 -3.44 -29.23
C ASP A 355 -18.38 -3.33 -27.84
N VAL A 356 -17.79 -2.55 -26.93
CA VAL A 356 -18.30 -2.33 -25.58
C VAL A 356 -19.64 -1.58 -25.61
N LEU A 357 -19.71 -0.51 -26.40
CA LEU A 357 -20.95 0.24 -26.65
C LEU A 357 -21.99 -0.65 -27.35
N GLY A 358 -21.55 -1.48 -28.29
CA GLY A 358 -22.38 -2.48 -28.97
C GLY A 358 -23.02 -3.46 -28.00
N GLN A 359 -22.28 -3.96 -27.02
CA GLN A 359 -22.81 -4.86 -25.98
C GLN A 359 -23.93 -4.21 -25.15
N PHE A 360 -23.78 -2.94 -24.76
CA PHE A 360 -24.83 -2.22 -24.02
C PHE A 360 -26.08 -1.97 -24.84
N THR A 361 -25.91 -1.79 -26.15
CA THR A 361 -27.06 -1.66 -27.05
C THR A 361 -27.72 -3.04 -27.21
N SER A 362 -26.99 -4.12 -27.48
CA SER A 362 -27.55 -5.43 -27.80
C SER A 362 -28.19 -6.20 -26.62
N MET A 363 -28.32 -5.61 -25.43
CA MET A 363 -28.88 -6.28 -24.25
C MET A 363 -30.40 -6.54 -24.40
N ASP A 364 -30.79 -7.81 -24.29
CA ASP A 364 -32.19 -8.23 -24.19
C ASP A 364 -32.79 -7.81 -22.84
N TRP A 365 -33.39 -6.61 -22.79
CA TRP A 365 -34.06 -6.08 -21.60
C TRP A 365 -35.23 -6.94 -21.07
N ALA A 366 -35.65 -7.95 -21.83
CA ALA A 366 -36.68 -8.92 -21.46
C ALA A 366 -36.19 -9.94 -20.41
N ASN A 367 -34.89 -10.25 -20.33
CA ASN A 367 -34.38 -11.26 -19.41
C ASN A 367 -34.15 -10.70 -18.00
N LYS A 368 -35.04 -11.05 -17.06
CA LYS A 368 -34.95 -10.67 -15.63
C LYS A 368 -33.66 -11.13 -14.93
N ALA A 369 -32.98 -12.15 -15.44
CA ALA A 369 -31.70 -12.62 -14.89
C ALA A 369 -30.52 -11.66 -15.20
N ALA A 370 -30.59 -10.90 -16.30
CA ALA A 370 -29.58 -9.89 -16.66
C ALA A 370 -29.79 -8.54 -15.93
N LYS A 371 -30.94 -8.35 -15.26
CA LYS A 371 -31.32 -7.09 -14.57
C LYS A 371 -30.61 -6.85 -13.24
N LEU A 372 -29.99 -7.86 -12.63
CA LEU A 372 -29.41 -7.74 -11.28
C LEU A 372 -27.92 -7.37 -11.27
N SER A 373 -27.22 -7.37 -12.41
CA SER A 373 -25.81 -6.94 -12.49
C SER A 373 -25.59 -5.63 -13.25
N SER A 374 -26.47 -5.26 -14.18
CA SER A 374 -26.10 -4.41 -15.33
C SER A 374 -26.67 -2.99 -15.41
N SER A 375 -27.63 -2.55 -14.58
CA SER A 375 -28.34 -1.30 -14.89
C SER A 375 -27.55 0.00 -14.69
N GLU A 376 -26.36 -0.07 -14.07
CA GLU A 376 -25.40 1.03 -14.01
C GLU A 376 -24.16 0.80 -14.89
N ASP A 377 -24.00 -0.42 -15.42
CA ASP A 377 -22.88 -0.80 -16.26
C ASP A 377 -23.01 -0.08 -17.61
N GLY A 378 -21.99 0.71 -17.98
CA GLY A 378 -21.91 1.39 -19.27
C GLY A 378 -22.27 2.88 -19.23
N SER A 379 -23.03 3.34 -18.23
CA SER A 379 -23.38 4.77 -18.08
C SER A 379 -22.15 5.68 -18.06
N GLN A 380 -21.06 5.24 -17.43
CA GLN A 380 -19.82 6.01 -17.33
C GLN A 380 -19.07 6.09 -18.67
N ILE A 381 -19.18 5.06 -19.53
CA ILE A 381 -18.53 5.04 -20.85
C ILE A 381 -19.31 5.97 -21.80
N PHE A 382 -20.64 5.90 -21.78
CA PHE A 382 -21.48 6.86 -22.52
C PHE A 382 -21.24 8.30 -22.06
N GLU A 383 -21.10 8.54 -20.75
CA GLU A 383 -20.75 9.85 -20.21
C GLU A 383 -19.36 10.31 -20.69
N ALA A 384 -18.36 9.44 -20.65
CA ALA A 384 -17.01 9.75 -21.14
C ALA A 384 -17.01 10.13 -22.62
N VAL A 385 -17.69 9.34 -23.46
CA VAL A 385 -17.83 9.62 -24.89
C VAL A 385 -18.59 10.92 -25.14
N GLY A 386 -19.69 11.16 -24.42
CA GLY A 386 -20.46 12.39 -24.49
C GLY A 386 -19.64 13.64 -24.13
N LEU A 387 -18.80 13.55 -23.09
CA LEU A 387 -17.90 14.63 -22.69
C LEU A 387 -16.82 14.93 -23.73
N LEU A 388 -16.32 13.92 -24.44
CA LEU A 388 -15.33 14.10 -25.50
C LEU A 388 -15.95 14.70 -26.76
N ILE A 389 -17.14 14.24 -27.15
CA ILE A 389 -17.84 14.76 -28.34
C ILE A 389 -18.31 16.20 -28.10
N GLY A 390 -18.85 16.49 -26.91
CA GLY A 390 -19.44 17.79 -26.59
C GLY A 390 -18.44 18.94 -26.36
N ILE A 391 -17.15 18.74 -26.64
CA ILE A 391 -16.13 19.78 -26.48
C ILE A 391 -16.11 20.72 -27.71
N GLU A 392 -15.82 22.00 -27.51
CA GLU A 392 -15.90 23.04 -28.56
C GLU A 392 -14.91 22.81 -29.72
N GLU A 393 -13.79 22.13 -29.45
CA GLU A 393 -12.76 21.82 -30.45
C GLU A 393 -13.19 20.73 -31.45
N VAL A 394 -14.30 20.02 -31.21
CA VAL A 394 -14.87 19.06 -32.16
C VAL A 394 -15.88 19.79 -33.06
N SER A 395 -15.70 19.70 -34.38
CA SER A 395 -16.57 20.42 -35.31
C SER A 395 -18.03 19.98 -35.20
N PRO A 396 -19.02 20.87 -35.41
CA PRO A 396 -20.44 20.53 -35.32
C PRO A 396 -20.84 19.35 -36.22
N GLU A 397 -20.25 19.24 -37.40
CA GLU A 397 -20.50 18.12 -38.33
C GLU A 397 -20.04 16.79 -37.74
N LYS A 398 -18.85 16.78 -37.13
CA LYS A 398 -18.30 15.59 -36.46
C LYS A 398 -19.11 15.24 -35.22
N GLN A 399 -19.57 16.23 -34.45
CA GLN A 399 -20.46 16.00 -33.31
C GLN A 399 -21.76 15.31 -33.75
N VAL A 400 -22.41 15.81 -34.79
CA VAL A 400 -23.64 15.21 -35.34
C VAL A 400 -23.37 13.80 -35.84
N GLN A 401 -22.27 13.56 -36.54
CA GLN A 401 -21.90 12.24 -37.03
C GLN A 401 -21.73 11.23 -35.88
N CYS A 402 -20.93 11.58 -34.87
CA CYS A 402 -20.68 10.71 -33.71
C CYS A 402 -21.94 10.46 -32.88
N LEU A 403 -22.74 11.50 -32.61
CA LEU A 403 -24.00 11.36 -31.87
C LEU A 403 -25.00 10.49 -32.62
N THR A 404 -25.09 10.65 -33.94
CA THR A 404 -26.00 9.84 -34.77
C THR A 404 -25.58 8.37 -34.76
N ALA A 405 -24.29 8.08 -34.89
CA ALA A 405 -23.74 6.73 -34.82
C ALA A 405 -24.02 6.05 -33.46
N LEU A 406 -23.96 6.82 -32.37
CA LEU A 406 -24.15 6.30 -31.02
C LEU A 406 -25.62 6.20 -30.58
N LEU A 407 -26.48 7.16 -30.97
CA LEU A 407 -27.88 7.22 -30.54
C LEU A 407 -28.83 6.38 -31.41
N ASN A 408 -28.57 6.25 -32.72
CA ASN A 408 -29.47 5.49 -33.61
C ASN A 408 -29.67 4.02 -33.17
N PRO A 409 -28.62 3.26 -32.80
CA PRO A 409 -28.78 1.89 -32.31
C PRO A 409 -29.65 1.81 -31.05
N LEU A 410 -29.43 2.74 -30.10
CA LEU A 410 -30.19 2.83 -28.85
C LEU A 410 -31.67 3.14 -29.10
N CYS A 411 -31.96 4.13 -29.96
CA CYS A 411 -33.32 4.50 -30.30
C CYS A 411 -34.06 3.35 -30.99
N HIS A 412 -33.38 2.63 -31.90
CA HIS A 412 -33.97 1.47 -32.59
C HIS A 412 -34.35 0.37 -31.60
N GLN A 413 -33.52 0.10 -30.58
CA GLN A 413 -33.84 -0.89 -29.54
C GLN A 413 -34.99 -0.49 -28.65
N VAL A 414 -35.07 0.78 -28.23
CA VAL A 414 -36.21 1.28 -27.45
C VAL A 414 -37.50 1.10 -28.25
N ILE A 415 -37.49 1.43 -29.54
CA ILE A 415 -38.64 1.24 -30.43
C ILE A 415 -39.02 -0.24 -30.52
N VAL A 416 -38.06 -1.12 -30.78
CA VAL A 416 -38.29 -2.58 -30.86
C VAL A 416 -38.85 -3.13 -29.54
N SER A 417 -38.29 -2.72 -28.40
CA SER A 417 -38.74 -3.18 -27.07
C SER A 417 -40.13 -2.67 -26.71
N LEU A 418 -40.49 -1.44 -27.09
CA LEU A 418 -41.83 -0.89 -26.88
C LEU A 418 -42.86 -1.64 -27.75
N LEU A 419 -42.52 -1.91 -29.01
CA LEU A 419 -43.37 -2.68 -29.93
C LEU A 419 -43.56 -4.12 -29.46
N SER A 420 -42.52 -4.80 -28.98
CA SER A 420 -42.62 -6.17 -28.47
C SER A 420 -43.48 -6.26 -27.20
N ASN A 421 -43.37 -5.28 -26.29
CA ASN A 421 -44.21 -5.22 -25.09
C ASN A 421 -45.68 -4.90 -25.42
N MET A 422 -45.94 -4.06 -26.43
CA MET A 422 -47.31 -3.84 -26.91
C MET A 422 -47.93 -5.12 -27.48
N ILE A 423 -47.18 -5.90 -28.27
CA ILE A 423 -47.66 -7.17 -28.82
C ILE A 423 -47.94 -8.19 -27.71
N ALA A 424 -47.09 -8.25 -26.68
CA ALA A 424 -47.28 -9.12 -25.51
C ALA A 424 -48.44 -8.72 -24.57
N LEU A 425 -48.98 -7.50 -24.71
CA LEU A 425 -50.16 -7.01 -23.98
C LEU A 425 -51.47 -7.22 -24.77
N ILE A 426 -51.37 -7.49 -26.07
CA ILE A 426 -52.50 -7.70 -26.99
C ILE A 426 -52.78 -9.21 -27.20
N LEU A 427 -51.77 -10.05 -27.00
CA LEU A 427 -51.89 -11.51 -26.84
C LEU A 427 -52.14 -11.86 -25.37
#